data_AF-A0AAD7IFM8-F1
#
_entry.id   AF-A0AAD7IFM8-F1
#
_cell.length_a   1.000
_cell.length_b   1.000
_cell.length_c   1.000
_cell.angle_alpha   90.00
_cell.angle_beta   90.00
_cell.angle_gamma   90.00
#
_symmetry.space_group_name_H-M   'P 1'
#
loop_
_entity.id
_entity.type
_entity.pdbx_description
1 polymer ?
#
loop_
_entity_poly.entity_id
_entity_poly.type
_entity_poly.pdbx_seq_one_letter_code
_entity_poly.pdbx_strand_id
1 'polypeptide(L)'
;MAFKVVNPRAALLSNYEVLTLLRDLEADHLARTKTAHRIKKEEEASGLTPTVPVSGGKDPTVVEVSENLRTVSFEAIQYLSSEFQPTSSQTPEAITTLVKSLEPYDLTKAEKLQIVNLAPQNHIELYVIVEELEDRLAERMEEVISQVQTSLVLDPALIPSPRITSAPRNRGAEVVDDWDEGYVGEEFDDKGEGAGVEGDLDMDDD
;
A
#
# COMPACT_ATOMS: atom_id res chain seq x y z
N MET A 1 -8.88 -16.59 -29.07
CA MET A 1 -9.58 -17.26 -27.95
C MET A 1 -10.06 -16.18 -27.00
N ALA A 2 -11.33 -16.20 -26.60
CA ALA A 2 -11.85 -15.28 -25.59
C ALA A 2 -11.46 -15.76 -24.18
N PHE A 3 -11.14 -14.82 -23.28
CA PHE A 3 -10.93 -15.13 -21.87
C PHE A 3 -12.24 -15.65 -21.25
N LYS A 4 -12.14 -16.69 -20.41
CA LYS A 4 -13.26 -17.26 -19.67
C LYS A 4 -12.89 -17.44 -18.20
N VAL A 5 -13.82 -17.11 -17.31
CA VAL A 5 -13.65 -17.36 -15.87
C VAL A 5 -13.79 -18.86 -15.63
N VAL A 6 -12.75 -19.47 -15.06
CA VAL A 6 -12.74 -20.90 -14.71
C VAL A 6 -13.34 -21.12 -13.32
N ASN A 7 -12.91 -20.31 -12.34
CA ASN A 7 -13.43 -20.34 -10.98
C ASN A 7 -13.58 -18.89 -10.46
N PRO A 8 -14.81 -18.39 -10.22
CA PRO A 8 -15.03 -17.02 -9.75
C PRO A 8 -14.61 -16.81 -8.28
N ARG A 9 -14.47 -17.88 -7.48
CA ARG A 9 -14.11 -17.81 -6.05
C ARG A 9 -13.04 -18.85 -5.73
N ALA A 10 -11.86 -18.64 -6.29
CA ALA A 10 -10.73 -19.55 -6.11
C ALA A 10 -10.19 -19.55 -4.67
N ALA A 11 -10.18 -18.38 -4.03
CA ALA A 11 -9.69 -18.20 -2.67
C ALA A 11 -10.43 -17.04 -1.99
N LEU A 12 -10.37 -17.04 -0.66
CA LEU A 12 -10.73 -15.89 0.18
C LEU A 12 -9.45 -15.43 0.85
N LEU A 13 -9.21 -14.12 0.81
CA LEU A 13 -8.05 -13.49 1.43
C LEU A 13 -8.55 -12.50 2.49
N SER A 14 -7.87 -12.48 3.62
CA SER A 14 -8.06 -11.48 4.67
C SER A 14 -7.49 -10.13 4.24
N ASN A 15 -7.97 -9.06 4.87
CA ASN A 15 -7.47 -7.71 4.66
C ASN A 15 -5.96 -7.63 4.91
N TYR A 16 -5.46 -8.36 5.91
CA TYR A 16 -4.04 -8.46 6.21
C TYR A 16 -3.25 -9.10 5.06
N GLU A 17 -3.68 -10.26 4.56
CA GLU A 17 -3.00 -10.93 3.43
C GLU A 17 -2.99 -10.06 2.18
N VAL A 18 -4.10 -9.38 1.87
CA VAL A 18 -4.18 -8.45 0.74
C VAL A 18 -3.20 -7.30 0.93
N LEU A 19 -3.14 -6.70 2.13
CA LEU A 19 -2.22 -5.61 2.42
C LEU A 19 -0.75 -6.05 2.28
N THR A 20 -0.39 -7.21 2.83
CA THR A 20 0.97 -7.76 2.70
C THR A 20 1.33 -7.98 1.23
N LEU A 21 0.45 -8.61 0.45
CA LEU A 21 0.69 -8.85 -0.97
C LEU A 21 0.86 -7.55 -1.77
N LEU A 22 0.04 -6.53 -1.49
CA LEU A 22 0.16 -5.24 -2.17
C LEU A 22 1.48 -4.54 -1.84
N ARG A 23 1.91 -4.58 -0.57
CA ARG A 23 3.21 -4.03 -0.15
C ARG A 23 4.38 -4.77 -0.79
N ASP A 24 4.31 -6.09 -0.88
CA ASP A 24 5.34 -6.90 -1.54
C ASP A 24 5.43 -6.56 -3.04
N LEU A 25 4.29 -6.39 -3.72
CA LEU A 25 4.24 -5.97 -5.12
C LEU A 25 4.84 -4.57 -5.34
N GLU A 26 4.57 -3.62 -4.45
CA GLU A 26 5.17 -2.28 -4.52
C GLU A 26 6.67 -2.30 -4.25
N ALA A 27 7.13 -3.09 -3.26
CA ALA A 27 8.54 -3.26 -2.97
C ALA A 27 9.30 -3.88 -4.15
N ASP A 28 8.75 -4.92 -4.77
CA ASP A 28 9.28 -5.55 -5.97
C ASP A 28 9.36 -4.56 -7.13
N HIS A 29 8.30 -3.78 -7.34
CA HIS A 29 8.26 -2.77 -8.39
C HIS A 29 9.33 -1.69 -8.19
N LEU A 30 9.47 -1.20 -6.96
CA LEU A 30 10.46 -0.20 -6.59
C LEU A 30 11.89 -0.76 -6.78
N ALA A 31 12.14 -2.00 -6.37
CA ALA A 31 13.44 -2.65 -6.53
C ALA A 31 13.81 -2.82 -8.01
N ARG A 32 12.86 -3.24 -8.86
CA ARG A 32 13.07 -3.35 -10.32
C ARG A 32 13.34 -1.99 -10.95
N THR A 33 12.56 -0.98 -10.58
CA THR A 33 12.71 0.39 -11.11
C THR A 33 14.07 0.98 -10.74
N LYS A 34 14.48 0.87 -9.47
CA LYS A 34 15.81 1.31 -9.00
C LYS A 34 16.94 0.59 -9.74
N THR A 35 16.81 -0.72 -9.95
CA THR A 35 17.80 -1.52 -10.68
C THR A 35 17.92 -1.09 -12.14
N ALA A 36 16.79 -0.84 -12.81
CA ALA A 36 16.76 -0.36 -14.19
C ALA A 36 17.42 1.03 -14.33
N HIS A 37 17.11 1.96 -13.42
CA HIS A 37 17.75 3.28 -13.40
C HIS A 37 19.26 3.20 -13.17
N ARG A 38 19.73 2.31 -12.28
CA ARG A 38 21.16 2.09 -12.07
C ARG A 38 21.86 1.58 -13.32
N ILE A 39 21.28 0.61 -14.01
CA ILE A 39 21.83 0.05 -15.26
C ILE A 39 21.89 1.13 -16.35
N LYS A 40 20.79 1.88 -16.55
CA LYS A 40 20.74 2.96 -17.53
C LYS A 40 21.81 4.03 -17.27
N LYS A 41 22.00 4.41 -16.01
CA LYS A 41 23.03 5.36 -15.59
C LYS A 41 24.46 4.84 -15.82
N GLU A 42 24.71 3.54 -15.57
CA GLU A 42 26.00 2.90 -15.83
C GLU A 42 26.30 2.79 -17.34
N GLU A 43 25.29 2.47 -18.16
CA GLU A 43 25.38 2.41 -19.62
C GLU A 43 25.68 3.79 -20.22
N GLU A 44 24.95 4.82 -19.78
CA GLU A 44 25.17 6.23 -20.16
C GLU A 44 26.59 6.71 -19.77
N ALA A 45 27.08 6.35 -18.58
CA ALA A 45 28.42 6.68 -18.13
C ALA A 45 29.54 5.96 -18.91
N SER A 46 29.25 4.78 -19.48
CA SER A 46 30.21 3.99 -20.25
C SER A 46 30.39 4.44 -21.71
N GLY A 47 29.55 5.37 -22.20
CA GLY A 47 29.65 5.94 -23.54
C GLY A 47 29.35 4.97 -24.69
N LEU A 48 28.84 3.77 -24.43
CA LEU A 48 28.32 2.89 -25.47
C LEU A 48 26.93 3.38 -25.89
N THR A 49 26.76 3.68 -27.18
CA THR A 49 25.45 4.00 -27.75
C THR A 49 24.49 2.83 -27.53
N PRO A 50 23.23 3.06 -27.09
CA PRO A 50 22.27 1.99 -26.93
C PRO A 50 22.03 1.35 -28.30
N THR A 51 22.46 0.10 -28.47
CA THR A 51 22.03 -0.70 -29.61
C THR A 51 20.53 -0.87 -29.47
N VAL A 52 19.76 -0.04 -30.18
CA VAL A 52 18.34 -0.22 -30.41
C VAL A 52 18.09 -1.70 -30.67
N PRO A 53 17.19 -2.39 -29.93
CA PRO A 53 16.85 -3.76 -30.26
C PRO A 53 16.17 -3.75 -31.63
N VAL A 54 16.95 -4.06 -32.66
CA VAL A 54 16.44 -4.54 -33.94
C VAL A 54 15.61 -5.77 -33.59
N SER A 55 14.30 -5.70 -33.87
CA SER A 55 13.29 -6.73 -33.59
C SER A 55 12.63 -6.70 -32.21
N GLY A 56 11.68 -5.76 -32.01
CA GLY A 56 10.40 -5.99 -31.33
C GLY A 56 10.38 -6.54 -29.89
N GLY A 57 11.53 -6.68 -29.23
CA GLY A 57 11.66 -7.11 -27.86
C GLY A 57 11.47 -5.92 -26.94
N LYS A 58 10.59 -6.05 -25.94
CA LYS A 58 10.46 -5.08 -24.85
C LYS A 58 11.84 -4.86 -24.21
N ASP A 59 12.22 -3.60 -24.09
CA ASP A 59 13.44 -3.19 -23.40
C ASP A 59 13.41 -3.74 -21.96
N PRO A 60 14.41 -4.53 -21.52
CA PRO A 60 14.46 -5.08 -20.17
C PRO A 60 14.56 -4.02 -19.07
N THR A 61 14.83 -2.76 -19.41
CA THR A 61 14.90 -1.64 -18.47
C THR A 61 13.55 -0.93 -18.25
N VAL A 62 12.53 -1.20 -19.07
CA VAL A 62 11.21 -0.57 -18.92
C VAL A 62 10.33 -1.42 -18.00
N VAL A 63 10.29 -1.05 -16.73
CA VAL A 63 9.35 -1.61 -15.75
C VAL A 63 8.00 -0.91 -15.92
N GLU A 64 7.19 -1.41 -16.85
CA GLU A 64 5.88 -0.82 -17.14
C GLU A 64 4.80 -1.47 -16.26
N VAL A 65 4.46 -0.81 -15.15
CA VAL A 65 3.22 -1.09 -14.40
C VAL A 65 2.12 -0.20 -14.92
N SER A 66 0.97 -0.78 -15.25
CA SER A 66 -0.21 -0.03 -15.68
C SER A 66 -0.57 1.03 -14.64
N GLU A 67 -0.84 2.25 -15.10
CA GLU A 67 -1.26 3.37 -14.24
C GLU A 67 -2.47 2.99 -13.37
N ASN A 68 -3.50 2.38 -13.97
CA ASN A 68 -4.67 1.89 -13.25
C ASN A 68 -4.32 0.93 -12.09
N LEU A 69 -3.33 0.06 -12.27
CA LEU A 69 -2.91 -0.89 -11.22
C LEU A 69 -2.22 -0.15 -10.08
N ARG A 70 -1.41 0.88 -10.39
CA ARG A 70 -0.75 1.72 -9.39
C ARG A 70 -1.74 2.51 -8.56
N THR A 71 -2.76 3.09 -9.19
CA THR A 71 -3.81 3.83 -8.47
C THR A 71 -4.56 2.91 -7.52
N VAL A 72 -5.00 1.76 -8.01
CA VAL A 72 -5.74 0.79 -7.17
C VAL A 72 -4.87 0.22 -6.05
N SER A 73 -3.58 -0.06 -6.28
CA SER A 73 -2.68 -0.54 -5.22
C SER A 73 -2.49 0.51 -4.15
N PHE A 74 -2.24 1.76 -4.54
CA PHE A 74 -2.02 2.87 -3.61
C PHE A 74 -3.25 3.14 -2.75
N GLU A 75 -4.43 3.26 -3.36
CA GLU A 75 -5.70 3.50 -2.63
C GLU A 75 -6.04 2.33 -1.70
N ALA A 76 -5.84 1.09 -2.16
CA ALA A 76 -6.09 -0.10 -1.34
C ALA A 76 -5.13 -0.18 -0.15
N ILE A 77 -3.83 0.09 -0.34
CA ILE A 77 -2.85 0.13 0.76
C ILE A 77 -3.20 1.24 1.74
N GLN A 78 -3.58 2.43 1.25
CA GLN A 78 -3.98 3.55 2.10
C GLN A 78 -5.19 3.20 2.97
N TYR A 79 -6.25 2.65 2.35
CA TYR A 79 -7.44 2.22 3.08
C TYR A 79 -7.11 1.11 4.09
N LEU A 80 -6.42 0.06 3.66
CA LEU A 80 -6.08 -1.08 4.50
C LEU A 80 -5.03 -0.76 5.57
N SER A 81 -4.30 0.35 5.46
CA SER A 81 -3.34 0.81 6.49
C SER A 81 -3.92 1.91 7.40
N SER A 82 -5.17 2.32 7.19
CA SER A 82 -5.79 3.39 7.97
C SER A 82 -5.99 2.99 9.44
N GLU A 83 -5.95 3.97 10.35
CA GLU A 83 -6.03 3.75 11.80
C GLU A 83 -7.31 3.03 12.27
N PHE A 84 -8.41 3.17 11.52
CA PHE A 84 -9.67 2.50 11.82
C PHE A 84 -9.71 1.02 11.39
N GLN A 85 -8.70 0.55 10.66
CA GLN A 85 -8.57 -0.86 10.28
C GLN A 85 -7.74 -1.62 11.31
N PRO A 86 -8.14 -2.85 11.68
CA PRO A 86 -7.41 -3.66 12.65
C PRO A 86 -6.08 -4.22 12.11
N THR A 87 -5.89 -4.21 10.79
CA THR A 87 -4.71 -4.68 10.05
C THR A 87 -3.38 -4.17 10.60
N SER A 88 -3.34 -2.94 11.14
CA SER A 88 -2.16 -2.33 11.75
C SER A 88 -1.72 -3.02 13.05
N SER A 89 -2.67 -3.61 13.77
CA SER A 89 -2.48 -4.31 15.05
C SER A 89 -2.46 -5.83 14.91
N GLN A 90 -2.41 -6.34 13.67
CA GLN A 90 -2.44 -7.76 13.37
C GLN A 90 -1.08 -8.29 12.92
N THR A 91 -0.82 -9.55 13.25
CA THR A 91 0.34 -10.32 12.79
C THR A 91 -0.12 -11.67 12.22
N PRO A 92 0.65 -12.30 11.32
CA PRO A 92 0.22 -13.56 10.71
C PRO A 92 0.10 -14.68 11.75
N GLU A 93 0.94 -14.69 12.79
CA GLU A 93 0.87 -15.64 13.89
C GLU A 93 -0.40 -15.43 14.73
N ALA A 94 -0.75 -14.18 15.03
CA ALA A 94 -1.94 -13.84 15.81
C ALA A 94 -3.23 -14.18 15.05
N ILE A 95 -3.30 -13.86 13.74
CA ILE A 95 -4.42 -14.25 12.88
C ILE A 95 -4.57 -15.77 12.84
N THR A 96 -3.48 -16.50 12.65
CA THR A 96 -3.50 -17.97 12.62
C THR A 96 -3.99 -18.54 13.96
N THR A 97 -3.58 -17.94 15.07
CA THR A 97 -4.00 -18.34 16.42
C THR A 97 -5.47 -18.04 16.64
N LEU A 98 -5.96 -16.86 16.24
CA LEU A 98 -7.37 -16.47 16.31
C LEU A 98 -8.25 -17.42 15.49
N VAL A 99 -7.90 -17.70 14.24
CA VAL A 99 -8.71 -18.58 13.39
C VAL A 99 -8.85 -19.98 13.99
N LYS A 100 -7.78 -20.49 14.62
CA LYS A 100 -7.79 -21.77 15.35
C LYS A 100 -8.63 -21.69 16.63
N SER A 101 -8.51 -20.61 17.39
CA SER A 101 -9.29 -20.43 18.63
C SER A 101 -10.78 -20.30 18.34
N LEU A 102 -11.15 -19.88 17.12
CA LEU A 102 -12.53 -19.80 16.64
C LEU A 102 -13.11 -21.13 16.12
N GLU A 103 -12.31 -22.20 16.00
CA GLU A 103 -12.78 -23.52 15.55
C GLU A 103 -13.87 -24.17 16.43
N PRO A 104 -13.84 -24.05 17.77
CA PRO A 104 -14.85 -24.65 18.64
C PRO A 104 -16.23 -24.00 18.56
N TYR A 105 -16.32 -22.80 17.97
CA TYR A 105 -17.60 -22.11 17.75
C TYR A 105 -18.14 -22.50 16.38
N ASP A 106 -19.46 -22.64 16.32
CA ASP A 106 -20.17 -22.93 15.08
C ASP A 106 -20.20 -21.66 14.21
N LEU A 107 -19.06 -21.30 13.62
CA LEU A 107 -18.86 -20.14 12.75
C LEU A 107 -18.45 -20.63 11.36
N THR A 108 -19.09 -20.08 10.34
CA THR A 108 -18.76 -20.32 8.94
C THR A 108 -17.40 -19.72 8.59
N LYS A 109 -16.81 -20.18 7.47
CA LYS A 109 -15.54 -19.63 6.98
C LYS A 109 -15.63 -18.13 6.67
N ALA A 110 -16.79 -17.66 6.21
CA ALA A 110 -17.01 -16.24 5.91
C ALA A 110 -17.09 -15.39 7.19
N GLU A 111 -17.78 -15.88 8.23
CA GLU A 111 -17.86 -15.18 9.52
C GLU A 111 -16.49 -15.11 10.20
N LYS A 112 -15.72 -16.21 10.18
CA LYS A 112 -14.33 -16.20 10.70
C LYS A 112 -13.48 -15.16 9.96
N LEU A 113 -13.62 -15.07 8.64
CA LEU A 113 -12.92 -14.07 7.83
C LEU A 113 -13.36 -12.64 8.18
N GLN A 114 -14.65 -12.42 8.40
CA GLN A 114 -15.17 -11.11 8.82
C GLN A 114 -14.70 -10.74 10.23
N ILE A 115 -14.64 -11.69 11.17
CA ILE A 115 -14.08 -11.48 12.50
C ILE A 115 -12.60 -11.07 12.40
N VAL A 116 -11.81 -11.73 11.54
CA VAL A 116 -10.42 -11.34 11.29
C VAL A 116 -10.34 -9.93 10.68
N ASN A 117 -11.19 -9.61 9.71
CA ASN A 117 -11.11 -8.33 8.98
C ASN A 117 -11.62 -7.12 9.77
N LEU A 118 -12.62 -7.30 10.63
CA LEU A 118 -13.27 -6.23 11.40
C LEU A 118 -12.81 -6.18 12.86
N ALA A 119 -12.30 -7.29 13.39
CA ALA A 119 -11.86 -7.44 14.77
C ALA A 119 -12.87 -6.91 15.80
N PRO A 120 -14.07 -7.53 15.90
CA PRO A 120 -15.15 -7.04 16.75
C PRO A 120 -14.73 -6.96 18.22
N GLN A 121 -14.93 -5.80 18.85
CA GLN A 121 -14.51 -5.55 20.24
C GLN A 121 -15.67 -5.57 21.25
N ASN A 122 -16.91 -5.61 20.76
CA ASN A 122 -18.12 -5.63 21.58
C ASN A 122 -19.20 -6.51 20.93
N HIS A 123 -20.26 -6.83 21.68
CA HIS A 123 -21.34 -7.71 21.19
C HIS A 123 -22.05 -7.13 19.98
N ILE A 124 -22.23 -5.81 19.90
CA ILE A 124 -22.95 -5.14 18.80
C ILE A 124 -22.25 -5.39 17.47
N GLU A 125 -20.93 -5.28 17.44
CA GLU A 125 -20.13 -5.58 16.25
C GLU A 125 -20.22 -7.06 15.85
N LEU A 126 -20.31 -7.97 16.84
CA LEU A 126 -20.48 -9.39 16.57
C LEU A 126 -21.87 -9.70 15.97
N TYR A 127 -22.93 -9.01 16.39
CA TYR A 127 -24.28 -9.10 15.80
C TYR A 127 -24.32 -8.68 14.32
N VAL A 128 -23.40 -7.83 13.88
CA VAL A 128 -23.30 -7.43 12.46
C VAL A 128 -22.68 -8.53 11.60
N ILE A 129 -21.91 -9.42 12.20
CA ILE A 129 -21.16 -10.47 11.50
C ILE A 129 -21.93 -11.79 11.49
N VAL A 130 -22.52 -12.18 12.61
CA VAL A 130 -23.08 -13.52 12.84
C VAL A 130 -24.60 -13.44 12.92
N GLU A 131 -25.29 -14.15 12.03
CA GLU A 131 -26.74 -14.30 12.10
C GLU A 131 -27.14 -15.26 13.24
N GLU A 132 -28.30 -14.99 13.87
CA GLU A 132 -28.84 -15.78 14.99
C GLU A 132 -27.81 -16.00 16.12
N LEU A 133 -27.04 -14.95 16.42
CA LEU A 133 -25.89 -14.99 17.35
C LEU A 133 -26.25 -15.51 18.75
N GLU A 134 -27.43 -15.14 19.28
CA GLU A 134 -27.89 -15.60 20.60
C GLU A 134 -28.06 -17.12 20.64
N ASP A 135 -28.64 -17.72 19.60
CA ASP A 135 -28.90 -19.17 19.53
C ASP A 135 -27.61 -19.97 19.33
N ARG A 136 -26.63 -19.42 18.60
CA ARG A 136 -25.39 -20.12 18.22
C ARG A 136 -24.27 -19.99 19.25
N LEU A 137 -24.11 -18.81 19.85
CA LEU A 137 -23.01 -18.53 20.77
C LEU A 137 -23.48 -18.35 22.21
N ALA A 138 -24.69 -17.83 22.45
CA ALA A 138 -25.27 -17.60 23.78
C ALA A 138 -24.23 -17.08 24.80
N GLU A 139 -23.87 -17.89 25.79
CA GLU A 139 -22.94 -17.55 26.88
C GLU A 139 -21.47 -17.39 26.43
N ARG A 140 -21.12 -17.83 25.21
CA ARG A 140 -19.74 -17.83 24.67
C ARG A 140 -19.38 -16.59 23.85
N MET A 141 -20.29 -15.61 23.75
CA MET A 141 -20.01 -14.36 23.04
C MET A 141 -18.82 -13.61 23.63
N GLU A 142 -18.72 -13.59 24.97
CA GLU A 142 -17.62 -12.94 25.68
C GLU A 142 -16.27 -13.64 25.44
N GLU A 143 -16.28 -14.97 25.31
CA GLU A 143 -15.09 -15.75 25.01
C GLU A 143 -14.54 -15.39 23.62
N VAL A 144 -15.43 -15.26 22.61
CA VAL A 144 -15.04 -14.87 21.26
C VAL A 144 -14.43 -13.47 21.24
N ILE A 145 -15.07 -12.50 21.90
CA ILE A 145 -14.54 -11.13 21.98
C ILE A 145 -13.19 -11.11 22.68
N SER A 146 -13.05 -11.86 23.78
CA SER A 146 -11.78 -11.95 24.50
C SER A 146 -10.66 -12.54 23.63
N GLN A 147 -10.96 -13.57 22.82
CA GLN A 147 -10.01 -14.12 21.85
C GLN A 147 -9.60 -13.09 20.79
N VAL A 148 -10.56 -12.32 20.26
CA VAL A 148 -10.27 -11.26 19.28
C VAL A 148 -9.37 -10.20 19.91
N GLN A 149 -9.72 -9.68 21.09
CA GLN A 149 -8.91 -8.68 21.79
C GLN A 149 -7.50 -9.16 22.10
N THR A 150 -7.35 -10.43 22.50
CA THR A 150 -6.04 -11.04 22.78
C THR A 150 -5.19 -11.19 21.51
N SER A 151 -5.83 -11.36 20.36
CA SER A 151 -5.12 -11.47 19.08
C SER A 151 -4.59 -10.13 18.55
N LEU A 152 -5.13 -9.00 19.01
CA LEU A 152 -4.66 -7.69 18.60
C LEU A 152 -3.42 -7.32 19.41
N VAL A 153 -2.32 -7.06 18.71
CA VAL A 153 -1.12 -6.51 19.33
C VAL A 153 -1.38 -5.03 19.59
N LEU A 154 -1.68 -4.69 20.85
CA LEU A 154 -1.63 -3.31 21.31
C LEU A 154 -0.16 -2.90 21.31
N ASP A 155 0.28 -2.16 20.29
CA ASP A 155 1.57 -1.47 20.35
C ASP A 155 1.56 -0.53 21.56
N PRO A 156 2.39 -0.75 22.59
CA PRO A 156 2.44 0.12 23.76
C PRO A 156 2.87 1.56 23.42
N ALA A 157 3.43 1.82 22.23
CA ALA A 157 3.75 3.16 21.76
C ALA A 157 2.52 4.00 21.37
N LEU A 158 1.36 3.37 21.16
CA LEU A 158 0.11 4.05 20.75
C LEU A 158 -0.85 4.32 21.91
N ILE A 159 -0.49 4.01 23.16
CA ILE A 159 -1.29 4.38 24.33
C ILE A 159 -1.07 5.88 24.60
N PRO A 160 -2.05 6.78 24.37
CA PRO A 160 -1.89 8.17 24.73
C PRO A 160 -1.88 8.25 26.26
N SER A 161 -0.70 8.49 26.82
CA SER A 161 -0.55 8.73 28.26
C SER A 161 -1.45 9.91 28.66
N PRO A 162 -2.26 9.82 29.74
CA PRO A 162 -3.15 10.90 30.14
C PRO A 162 -2.33 12.09 30.63
N ARG A 163 -1.96 12.99 29.71
CA ARG A 163 -1.32 14.26 30.04
C ARG A 163 -2.37 15.18 30.63
N ILE A 164 -2.40 15.29 31.95
CA ILE A 164 -3.00 16.44 32.63
C ILE A 164 -2.15 17.66 32.25
N THR A 165 -2.60 18.45 31.28
CA THR A 165 -1.92 19.69 30.88
C THR A 165 -2.68 20.90 31.41
N SER A 166 -2.18 21.49 32.50
CA SER A 166 -2.51 22.85 32.89
C SER A 166 -1.69 23.87 32.06
N ALA A 167 -2.27 24.34 30.94
CA ALA A 167 -2.01 25.60 30.22
C ALA A 167 -0.56 25.99 29.78
N PRO A 168 -0.36 27.02 28.94
CA PRO A 168 -1.24 27.66 27.97
C PRO A 168 -0.78 27.51 26.50
N ARG A 169 -1.72 27.79 25.59
CA ARG A 169 -1.55 27.89 24.12
C ARG A 169 -0.37 28.78 23.71
N ASN A 170 0.48 28.28 22.82
CA ASN A 170 1.19 29.13 21.86
C ASN A 170 1.19 28.49 20.47
N ARG A 171 0.92 29.32 19.46
CA ARG A 171 0.75 28.97 18.04
C ARG A 171 2.10 28.78 17.36
N GLY A 172 2.14 27.86 16.40
CA GLY A 172 3.22 27.71 15.42
C GLY A 172 3.46 26.25 15.06
N ALA A 173 2.58 25.66 14.23
CA ALA A 173 2.87 24.38 13.59
C ALA A 173 3.59 24.68 12.27
N GLU A 174 4.91 24.57 12.26
CA GLU A 174 5.66 24.33 11.02
C GLU A 174 5.50 22.85 10.68
N VAL A 175 4.75 22.58 9.63
CA VAL A 175 4.72 21.28 8.96
C VAL A 175 6.00 21.23 8.13
N VAL A 176 6.95 20.40 8.54
CA VAL A 176 8.09 20.06 7.69
C VAL A 176 7.58 19.03 6.70
N ASP A 177 7.28 19.49 5.48
CA ASP A 177 7.04 18.64 4.31
C ASP A 177 8.36 17.93 3.97
N ASP A 178 8.47 16.67 4.39
CA ASP A 178 9.56 15.77 4.01
C ASP A 178 9.30 15.17 2.62
N TRP A 179 9.29 16.06 1.61
CA TRP A 179 9.15 15.71 0.20
C TRP A 179 10.25 16.39 -0.63
N ASP A 180 11.52 16.24 -0.23
CA ASP A 180 12.63 16.66 -1.09
C ASP A 180 13.92 15.84 -0.91
N GLU A 181 13.81 14.52 -0.98
CA GLU A 181 14.98 13.66 -1.23
C GLU A 181 14.79 12.87 -2.53
N GLY A 182 15.02 13.53 -3.67
CA GLY A 182 15.15 12.80 -4.93
C GLY A 182 15.19 13.61 -6.21
N TYR A 183 14.88 14.91 -6.20
CA TYR A 183 15.03 15.74 -7.39
C TYR A 183 16.48 16.26 -7.47
N VAL A 184 17.37 15.46 -8.06
CA VAL A 184 18.63 16.00 -8.58
C VAL A 184 18.24 16.85 -9.78
N GLY A 185 18.02 18.14 -9.56
CA GLY A 185 17.89 19.10 -10.64
C GLY A 185 19.11 18.95 -11.54
N GLU A 186 18.90 18.55 -12.78
CA GLU A 186 19.93 18.67 -13.79
C GLU A 186 20.28 20.16 -13.88
N GLU A 187 21.47 20.53 -13.38
CA GLU A 187 22.07 21.84 -13.63
C GLU A 187 22.16 21.99 -15.14
N PHE A 188 21.29 22.81 -15.72
CA PHE A 188 21.41 23.25 -17.11
C PHE A 188 22.72 24.05 -17.22
N ASP A 189 23.77 23.40 -17.73
CA ASP A 189 25.03 24.04 -18.10
C ASP A 189 24.78 24.91 -19.35
N ASP A 190 24.38 26.16 -19.12
CA ASP A 190 24.23 27.21 -20.13
C ASP A 190 25.59 27.73 -20.59
N LYS A 191 26.42 26.82 -21.12
CA LYS A 191 27.66 27.12 -21.85
C LYS A 191 27.61 26.63 -23.29
N GLY A 192 26.40 26.54 -23.85
CA GLY A 192 26.25 26.46 -25.30
C GLY A 192 26.68 27.78 -25.92
N GLU A 193 27.83 27.80 -26.59
CA GLU A 193 28.18 28.87 -27.53
C GLU A 193 27.03 29.00 -28.54
N GLY A 194 26.18 30.01 -28.33
CA GLY A 194 25.09 30.33 -29.22
C GLY A 194 25.65 30.76 -30.57
N ALA A 195 25.70 29.82 -31.51
CA ALA A 195 25.78 30.15 -32.92
C ALA A 195 24.44 30.79 -33.31
N GLY A 196 24.35 32.11 -33.10
CA GLY A 196 23.25 32.92 -33.59
C GLY A 196 23.20 32.80 -35.11
N VAL A 197 22.25 32.01 -35.61
CA VAL A 197 21.80 32.11 -37.00
C VAL A 197 20.95 33.37 -37.04
N GLU A 198 21.58 34.50 -37.35
CA GLU A 198 20.87 35.73 -37.74
C GLU A 198 20.20 35.43 -39.08
N GLY A 199 18.93 35.05 -39.01
CA GLY A 199 18.08 34.93 -40.17
C GLY A 199 17.74 36.33 -40.67
N ASP A 200 18.19 36.62 -41.89
CA ASP A 200 17.72 37.71 -42.73
C ASP A 200 16.18 37.76 -42.72
N LEU A 201 15.62 38.80 -42.13
CA LEU A 201 14.25 39.20 -42.34
C LEU A 201 14.28 40.53 -43.09
N ASP A 202 14.42 40.39 -44.42
CA ASP A 202 13.99 41.40 -45.37
C ASP A 202 12.50 41.67 -45.13
N MET A 203 12.17 42.89 -44.70
CA MET A 203 10.84 43.45 -44.88
C MET A 203 10.94 44.58 -45.89
N ASP A 204 10.64 44.23 -47.15
CA ASP A 204 10.26 45.18 -48.19
C ASP A 204 8.89 45.81 -47.88
N ASP A 205 8.80 47.09 -48.26
CA ASP A 205 7.65 47.90 -48.69
C ASP A 205 6.49 48.21 -47.71
N ASP A 206 6.43 49.47 -47.23
CA ASP A 206 5.64 50.58 -47.82
C ASP A 206 5.86 51.92 -47.08
#